data_AF-A0AA88L073-F1
#
_entry.id   AF-A0AA88L073-F1
#
_cell.length_a   1.000
_cell.length_b   1.000
_cell.length_c   1.000
_cell.angle_alpha   90.00
_cell.angle_beta   90.00
_cell.angle_gamma   90.00
#
_symmetry.space_group_name_H-M   'P 1'
#
loop_
_entity.id
_entity.type
_entity.pdbx_description
1 polymer ?
#
loop_
_entity_poly.entity_id
_entity_poly.type
_entity_poly.pdbx_seq_one_letter_code
_entity_poly.pdbx_strand_id
1 'polypeptide(L)'
;MCAFIKKLEFWLKKVQRNSVSVFPTLDKFADDSEIDNLNTICDCIREHLTKLRDELVSYFPSIMNQDRTQDWIQNPFVEDVTSSSGLSDKLTENLIELASDRALELKFQNVTVSQFWLEVKGEYKELSENRHVCFVTIRIHLPFDIEPRFDNILAKKQPQVSH
;
A
#
# COMPACT_ATOMS: atom_id res chain seq x y z
N MET A 1 -1.86 -0.60 -4.18
CA MET A 1 -2.92 0.06 -3.38
C MET A 1 -3.27 1.45 -3.93
N CYS A 2 -2.30 2.29 -4.29
CA CYS A 2 -2.56 3.64 -4.85
C CYS A 2 -3.47 3.64 -6.09
N ALA A 3 -3.37 2.62 -6.95
CA ALA A 3 -4.23 2.48 -8.13
C ALA A 3 -5.71 2.23 -7.78
N PHE A 4 -5.99 1.49 -6.69
CA PHE A 4 -7.36 1.22 -6.28
C PHE A 4 -8.02 2.48 -5.71
N ILE A 5 -7.29 3.26 -4.92
CA ILE A 5 -7.75 4.55 -4.39
C ILE A 5 -8.01 5.55 -5.52
N LYS A 6 -7.12 5.63 -6.51
CA LYS A 6 -7.34 6.44 -7.72
C LYS A 6 -8.59 6.00 -8.49
N LYS A 7 -8.90 4.70 -8.51
CA LYS A 7 -10.16 4.17 -9.07
C LYS A 7 -11.37 4.61 -8.22
N LEU A 8 -11.30 4.54 -6.89
CA LEU A 8 -12.36 5.03 -6.00
C LEU A 8 -12.64 6.53 -6.22
N GLU A 9 -11.60 7.36 -6.33
CA GLU A 9 -11.73 8.79 -6.62
C GLU A 9 -12.34 9.05 -8.00
N PHE A 10 -11.96 8.25 -9.00
CA PHE A 10 -12.55 8.33 -10.33
C PHE A 10 -14.03 7.95 -10.33
N TRP A 11 -14.41 6.89 -9.61
CA TRP A 11 -15.81 6.47 -9.45
C TRP A 11 -16.62 7.53 -8.71
N LEU A 12 -16.09 8.13 -7.63
CA LEU A 12 -16.72 9.25 -6.93
C LEU A 12 -17.02 10.43 -7.87
N LYS A 13 -16.05 10.82 -8.71
CA LYS A 13 -16.24 11.91 -9.70
C LYS A 13 -17.32 11.59 -10.74
N LYS A 14 -17.47 10.31 -11.11
CA LYS A 14 -18.50 9.85 -12.04
C LYS A 14 -19.89 9.90 -11.40
N VAL A 15 -20.01 9.43 -10.17
CA VAL A 15 -21.26 9.44 -9.39
C VAL A 15 -21.70 10.86 -9.02
N GLN A 16 -20.77 11.81 -8.83
CA GLN A 16 -21.09 13.24 -8.69
C GLN A 16 -21.73 13.87 -9.94
N ARG A 17 -21.51 13.27 -11.12
CA ARG A 17 -22.11 13.70 -12.39
C ARG A 17 -23.35 12.86 -12.72
N ASN A 18 -23.94 12.19 -11.73
CA ASN A 18 -25.07 11.30 -11.89
C ASN A 18 -24.83 10.16 -12.89
N SER A 19 -23.57 9.75 -13.08
CA SER A 19 -23.22 8.69 -14.00
C SER A 19 -22.80 7.44 -13.26
N VAL A 20 -23.54 6.36 -13.50
CA VAL A 20 -23.29 5.02 -12.96
C VAL A 20 -22.55 4.08 -13.95
N SER A 21 -22.09 4.62 -15.08
CA SER A 21 -21.32 3.90 -16.14
C SER A 21 -20.10 3.11 -15.67
N VAL A 22 -19.59 3.41 -14.47
CA VAL A 22 -18.47 2.68 -13.86
C VAL A 22 -18.91 1.37 -13.20
N PHE A 23 -20.22 1.14 -13.06
CA PHE A 23 -20.86 -0.03 -12.48
C PHE A 23 -21.71 -0.72 -13.55
N PRO A 24 -21.16 -1.64 -14.37
CA PRO A 24 -21.84 -2.18 -15.55
C PRO A 24 -23.19 -2.82 -15.27
N THR A 25 -23.36 -3.42 -14.09
CA THR A 25 -24.65 -3.98 -13.67
C THR A 25 -25.67 -2.87 -13.43
N LEU A 26 -25.30 -1.85 -12.66
CA LEU A 26 -26.18 -0.73 -12.35
C LEU A 26 -26.47 0.15 -13.57
N ASP A 27 -25.52 0.29 -14.47
CA ASP A 27 -25.66 1.02 -15.73
C ASP A 27 -26.73 0.37 -16.63
N LYS A 28 -26.69 -0.96 -16.78
CA LYS A 28 -27.74 -1.72 -17.49
C LYS A 28 -29.11 -1.54 -16.84
N PHE A 29 -29.19 -1.59 -15.51
CA PHE A 29 -30.45 -1.36 -14.80
C PHE A 29 -30.96 0.09 -14.94
N ALA A 30 -30.07 1.07 -15.10
CA ALA A 30 -30.43 2.46 -15.32
C ALA A 30 -30.91 2.72 -16.76
N ASP A 31 -30.43 1.96 -17.73
CA ASP A 31 -30.89 2.00 -19.12
C ASP A 31 -32.22 1.24 -19.30
N ASP A 32 -32.40 0.13 -18.59
CA ASP A 32 -33.57 -0.75 -18.70
C ASP A 32 -34.79 -0.28 -17.87
N SER A 33 -34.62 0.70 -16.99
CA SER A 33 -35.69 1.21 -16.10
C SER A 33 -35.61 2.73 -15.95
N GLU A 34 -36.74 3.43 -16.01
CA GLU A 34 -36.83 4.83 -15.54
C GLU A 34 -36.59 4.86 -14.02
N ILE A 35 -35.32 4.90 -13.62
CA ILE A 35 -34.93 4.98 -12.22
C ILE A 35 -35.27 6.38 -11.70
N ASP A 36 -36.47 6.55 -11.16
CA ASP A 36 -36.93 7.79 -10.51
C ASP A 36 -36.06 8.22 -9.32
N ASN A 37 -35.30 7.29 -8.73
CA ASN A 37 -34.46 7.49 -7.55
C ASN A 37 -32.94 7.45 -7.82
N LEU A 38 -32.50 7.71 -9.06
CA LEU A 38 -31.08 7.63 -9.45
C LEU A 38 -30.20 8.55 -8.59
N ASN A 39 -30.73 9.71 -8.20
CA ASN A 39 -30.08 10.64 -7.27
C ASN A 39 -29.78 9.98 -5.92
N THR A 40 -30.77 9.32 -5.31
CA THR A 40 -30.63 8.63 -4.02
C THR A 40 -29.62 7.50 -4.09
N ILE A 41 -29.64 6.72 -5.19
CA ILE A 41 -28.66 5.65 -5.42
C ILE A 41 -27.25 6.23 -5.54
N CYS A 42 -27.08 7.31 -6.30
CA CYS A 42 -25.81 8.00 -6.43
C CYS A 42 -25.32 8.53 -5.07
N ASP A 43 -26.20 9.05 -4.22
CA ASP A 43 -25.85 9.51 -2.87
C ASP A 43 -25.37 8.35 -1.99
N CYS A 44 -26.07 7.21 -1.99
CA CYS A 44 -25.65 6.01 -1.26
C CYS A 44 -24.29 5.48 -1.73
N ILE A 45 -24.07 5.42 -3.05
CA ILE A 45 -22.78 4.98 -3.62
C ILE A 45 -21.68 5.95 -3.20
N ARG A 46 -21.95 7.26 -3.24
CA ARG A 46 -20.97 8.28 -2.85
C ARG A 46 -20.57 8.13 -1.40
N GLU A 47 -21.54 7.96 -0.50
CA GLU A 47 -21.27 7.75 0.93
C GLU A 47 -20.41 6.50 1.14
N HIS A 48 -20.78 5.39 0.51
CA HIS A 48 -20.06 4.13 0.66
C HIS A 48 -18.63 4.20 0.14
N LEU A 49 -18.42 4.74 -1.07
CA LEU A 49 -17.08 4.89 -1.65
C LEU A 49 -16.20 5.86 -0.86
N THR A 50 -16.80 6.92 -0.30
CA THR A 50 -16.09 7.89 0.56
C THR A 50 -15.59 7.19 1.82
N LYS A 51 -16.48 6.45 2.50
CA LYS A 51 -16.12 5.70 3.70
C LYS A 51 -15.04 4.64 3.43
N LEU A 52 -15.20 3.87 2.35
CA LEU A 52 -14.22 2.85 1.96
C LEU A 52 -12.84 3.47 1.66
N ARG A 53 -12.81 4.61 0.96
CA ARG A 53 -11.57 5.35 0.72
C ARG A 53 -10.93 5.76 2.05
N ASP A 54 -11.70 6.38 2.94
CA ASP A 54 -11.18 6.92 4.21
C ASP A 54 -10.67 5.81 5.13
N GLU A 55 -11.37 4.67 5.20
CA GLU A 55 -10.90 3.48 5.90
C GLU A 55 -9.58 2.97 5.30
N LEU A 56 -9.47 2.85 3.98
CA LEU A 56 -8.22 2.42 3.34
C LEU A 56 -7.07 3.41 3.57
N VAL A 57 -7.33 4.72 3.57
CA VAL A 57 -6.34 5.74 3.94
C VAL A 57 -5.89 5.55 5.38
N SER A 58 -6.84 5.35 6.29
CA SER A 58 -6.56 5.18 7.72
C SER A 58 -5.79 3.90 8.03
N TYR A 59 -6.08 2.79 7.34
CA TYR A 59 -5.37 1.53 7.51
C TYR A 59 -3.97 1.53 6.88
N PHE A 60 -3.75 2.32 5.83
CA PHE A 60 -2.49 2.31 5.06
C PHE A 60 -1.88 3.71 4.86
N PRO A 61 -1.58 4.46 5.94
CA PRO A 61 -1.10 5.83 5.85
C PRO A 61 0.26 5.94 5.14
N SER A 62 1.16 4.97 5.33
CA SER A 62 2.48 4.93 4.68
C SER A 62 2.43 4.66 3.18
N ILE A 63 1.33 4.08 2.67
CA ILE A 63 1.15 3.79 1.23
C ILE A 63 0.51 5.00 0.52
N MET A 64 -0.22 5.83 1.26
CA MET A 64 -0.88 7.05 0.76
C MET A 64 0.06 8.24 0.72
N ASN A 65 0.95 8.36 1.70
CA ASN A 65 2.02 9.31 1.63
C ASN A 65 2.91 8.88 0.45
N GLN A 66 3.07 9.74 -0.55
CA GLN A 66 4.14 9.61 -1.56
C GLN A 66 5.50 9.89 -0.90
N ASP A 67 5.71 9.31 0.27
CA ASP A 67 6.90 9.43 1.06
C ASP A 67 7.96 8.56 0.39
N ARG A 68 8.52 9.09 -0.70
CA ARG A 68 9.60 8.47 -1.48
C ARG A 68 10.90 8.40 -0.68
N THR A 69 10.90 8.87 0.56
CA THR A 69 12.02 8.74 1.50
C THR A 69 12.42 7.29 1.75
N GLN A 70 11.56 6.33 1.41
CA GLN A 70 11.81 4.90 1.53
C GLN A 70 12.04 4.20 0.20
N ASP A 71 12.04 4.93 -0.93
CA ASP A 71 12.22 4.34 -2.26
C ASP A 71 13.58 3.65 -2.40
N TRP A 72 14.61 4.15 -1.70
CA TRP A 72 15.94 3.53 -1.64
C TRP A 72 15.90 2.09 -1.09
N ILE A 73 14.89 1.72 -0.29
CA ILE A 73 14.73 0.36 0.23
C ILE A 73 14.26 -0.58 -0.89
N GLN A 74 13.45 -0.07 -1.81
CA GLN A 74 12.97 -0.84 -2.97
C GLN A 74 14.00 -0.87 -4.10
N ASN A 75 14.72 0.23 -4.30
CA ASN A 75 15.82 0.31 -5.24
C ASN A 75 16.91 1.26 -4.69
N PRO A 76 18.01 0.73 -4.16
CA PRO A 76 19.07 1.57 -3.61
C PRO A 76 19.99 2.20 -4.68
N PHE A 77 19.81 1.88 -5.96
CA PHE A 77 20.64 2.36 -7.07
C PHE A 77 19.99 3.50 -7.88
N VAL A 78 18.92 4.13 -7.37
CA VAL A 78 18.33 5.30 -8.03
C VAL A 78 19.23 6.54 -7.86
N GLU A 79 19.30 7.41 -8.87
CA GLU A 79 20.19 8.59 -8.85
C GLU A 79 19.89 9.59 -7.71
N ASP A 80 18.70 9.53 -7.11
CA ASP A 80 18.22 10.52 -6.16
C ASP A 80 18.21 10.04 -4.70
N VAL A 81 19.11 9.09 -4.36
CA VAL A 81 19.22 8.52 -3.00
C VAL A 81 19.54 9.60 -1.95
N THR A 82 20.16 10.71 -2.34
CA THR A 82 20.44 11.86 -1.45
C THR A 82 19.21 12.71 -1.13
N SER A 83 18.12 12.58 -1.89
CA SER A 83 16.89 13.36 -1.68
C SER A 83 15.89 12.68 -0.74
N SER A 84 16.22 11.49 -0.20
CA SER A 84 15.42 10.87 0.85
C SER A 84 15.56 11.66 2.15
N SER A 85 14.65 12.61 2.36
CA SER A 85 14.55 13.34 3.62
C SER A 85 14.32 12.38 4.80
N GLY A 86 15.10 12.50 5.88
CA GLY A 86 14.89 11.73 7.11
C GLY A 86 15.88 10.59 7.36
N LEU A 87 16.92 10.44 6.52
CA LEU A 87 18.05 9.56 6.82
C LEU A 87 19.10 10.25 7.70
N SER A 88 19.80 9.46 8.50
CA SER A 88 21.03 9.88 9.20
C SER A 88 22.15 10.13 8.18
N ASP A 89 23.06 11.07 8.47
CA ASP A 89 24.23 11.34 7.62
C ASP A 89 25.03 10.05 7.34
N LYS A 90 25.25 9.24 8.39
CA LYS A 90 25.97 7.98 8.30
C LYS A 90 25.24 6.92 7.47
N LEU A 91 23.91 6.93 7.51
CA LEU A 91 23.09 6.04 6.68
C LEU A 91 23.15 6.47 5.20
N THR A 92 23.19 7.78 4.97
CA THR A 92 23.29 8.38 3.63
C THR A 92 24.66 8.09 3.01
N GLU A 93 25.75 8.21 3.77
CA GLU A 93 27.10 7.84 3.32
C GLU A 93 27.18 6.37 2.88
N ASN A 94 26.69 5.45 3.72
CA ASN A 94 26.64 4.02 3.39
C ASN A 94 25.80 3.74 2.12
N LEU A 95 24.72 4.50 1.93
CA LEU A 95 23.88 4.38 0.73
C LEU A 95 24.60 4.86 -0.53
N ILE A 96 25.32 5.98 -0.44
CA ILE A 96 26.11 6.51 -1.57
C ILE A 96 27.20 5.51 -1.97
N GLU A 97 27.89 4.92 -0.99
CA GLU A 97 28.89 3.88 -1.24
C GLU A 97 28.28 2.66 -1.92
N LEU A 98 27.17 2.15 -1.39
CA LEU A 98 26.46 1.00 -1.96
C LEU A 98 25.94 1.29 -3.38
N ALA A 99 25.33 2.45 -3.60
CA ALA A 99 24.79 2.85 -4.90
C ALA A 99 25.88 3.05 -5.97
N SER A 100 27.11 3.37 -5.54
CA SER A 100 28.26 3.53 -6.43
C SER A 100 28.90 2.19 -6.82
N ASP A 101 28.55 1.09 -6.15
CA ASP A 101 29.07 -0.24 -6.45
C ASP A 101 28.29 -0.91 -7.60
N ARG A 102 28.92 -0.89 -8.78
CA ARG A 102 28.37 -1.50 -10.00
C ARG A 102 28.24 -3.02 -9.92
N ALA A 103 29.07 -3.71 -9.13
CA ALA A 103 28.95 -5.15 -8.97
C ALA A 103 27.70 -5.49 -8.14
N LEU A 104 27.42 -4.71 -7.09
CA LEU A 104 26.18 -4.83 -6.32
C LEU A 104 24.95 -4.45 -7.16
N GLU A 105 25.05 -3.45 -8.03
CA GLU A 105 23.96 -3.07 -8.96
C GLU A 105 23.59 -4.23 -9.90
N LEU A 106 24.60 -4.83 -10.54
CA LEU A 106 24.39 -5.99 -11.41
C LEU A 106 23.82 -7.19 -10.64
N LYS A 107 24.24 -7.38 -9.39
CA LYS A 107 23.73 -8.44 -8.54
C LYS A 107 22.26 -8.21 -8.18
N PHE A 108 21.89 -6.97 -7.85
CA PHE A 108 20.53 -6.58 -7.49
C PHE A 108 19.52 -6.91 -8.60
N GLN A 109 19.90 -6.77 -9.87
CA GLN A 109 19.05 -7.14 -11.01
C GLN A 109 18.72 -8.64 -11.08
N ASN A 110 19.53 -9.49 -10.43
CA ASN A 110 19.40 -10.95 -10.48
C ASN A 110 18.77 -11.57 -9.22
N VAL A 111 18.52 -10.78 -8.17
CA VAL A 111 17.98 -11.25 -6.89
C VAL A 111 16.73 -10.46 -6.49
N THR A 112 15.95 -11.00 -5.56
CA THR A 112 14.85 -10.22 -4.97
C THR A 112 15.38 -9.15 -4.00
N VAL A 113 14.64 -8.05 -3.83
CA VAL A 113 14.99 -6.95 -2.90
C VAL A 113 15.32 -7.48 -1.51
N SER A 114 14.51 -8.41 -1.00
CA SER A 114 14.73 -8.96 0.35
C SER A 114 15.97 -9.86 0.44
N GLN A 115 16.30 -10.62 -0.63
CA GLN A 115 17.54 -11.40 -0.67
C GLN A 115 18.78 -10.51 -0.76
N PHE A 116 18.71 -9.45 -1.58
CA PHE A 116 19.79 -8.47 -1.68
C PHE A 116 20.15 -7.90 -0.31
N TRP A 117 19.17 -7.40 0.44
CA TRP A 117 19.38 -6.83 1.78
C TRP A 117 19.92 -7.84 2.80
N LEU A 118 19.66 -9.14 2.63
CA LEU A 118 20.24 -10.19 3.46
C LEU A 118 21.72 -10.43 3.14
N GLU A 119 22.11 -10.33 1.87
CA GLU A 119 23.48 -10.56 1.42
C GLU A 119 24.39 -9.37 1.76
N VAL A 120 23.93 -8.14 1.58
CA VAL A 120 24.70 -6.93 1.91
C VAL A 120 24.71 -6.61 3.41
N LYS A 121 24.00 -7.41 4.23
CA LYS A 121 23.90 -7.24 5.70
C LYS A 121 25.25 -7.23 6.41
N GLY A 122 26.20 -8.03 5.93
CA GLY A 122 27.53 -8.13 6.54
C GLY A 122 28.38 -6.88 6.31
N GLU A 123 28.32 -6.32 5.10
CA GLU A 123 29.13 -5.18 4.68
C GLU A 123 28.48 -3.85 5.06
N TYR A 124 27.14 -3.76 4.96
CA TYR A 124 26.37 -2.55 5.23
C TYR A 124 25.43 -2.77 6.41
N LYS A 125 26.02 -3.06 7.58
CA LYS A 125 25.28 -3.40 8.80
C LYS A 125 24.27 -2.33 9.18
N GLU A 126 24.64 -1.05 9.10
CA GLU A 126 23.76 0.08 9.43
C GLU A 126 22.55 0.21 8.50
N LEU A 127 22.70 -0.13 7.21
CA LEU A 127 21.58 -0.19 6.27
C LEU A 127 20.66 -1.37 6.58
N SER A 128 21.24 -2.54 6.84
CA SER A 128 20.47 -3.75 7.13
C SER A 128 19.71 -3.71 8.46
N GLU A 129 20.24 -2.98 9.44
CA GLU A 129 19.63 -2.77 10.76
C GLU A 129 18.59 -1.66 10.76
N ASN A 130 18.47 -0.90 9.66
CA ASN A 130 17.40 0.07 9.50
C ASN A 130 16.04 -0.65 9.65
N ARG A 131 15.18 -0.12 10.52
CA ARG A 131 13.87 -0.72 10.85
C ARG A 131 13.05 -1.09 9.62
N HIS A 132 13.12 -0.28 8.56
CA HIS A 132 12.34 -0.48 7.35
C HIS A 132 12.96 -1.56 6.43
N VAL A 133 14.29 -1.66 6.37
CA VAL A 133 15.00 -2.76 5.71
C VAL A 133 14.80 -4.08 6.46
N CYS A 134 14.85 -4.04 7.79
CA CYS A 134 14.47 -5.18 8.65
C CYS A 134 13.05 -5.66 8.36
N PHE A 135 12.08 -4.75 8.18
CA PHE A 135 10.71 -5.13 7.85
C PHE A 135 10.60 -5.85 6.50
N VAL A 136 11.34 -5.41 5.48
CA VAL A 136 11.38 -6.03 4.14
C VAL A 136 12.06 -7.40 4.16
N THR A 137 13.05 -7.61 5.01
CA THR A 137 13.78 -8.89 5.16
C THR A 137 13.03 -9.89 6.06
N ILE A 138 12.41 -9.43 7.14
CA ILE A 138 11.56 -10.25 8.05
C ILE A 138 10.33 -10.80 7.32
N ARG A 139 9.83 -10.11 6.29
CA ARG A 139 8.68 -10.56 5.49
C ARG A 139 8.91 -11.90 4.76
N ILE A 140 10.16 -12.38 4.62
CA ILE A 140 10.45 -13.74 4.14
C ILE A 140 10.38 -14.78 5.29
N HIS A 141 10.74 -14.38 6.52
CA HIS A 141 10.89 -15.29 7.66
C HIS A 141 9.63 -15.48 8.49
N LEU A 142 8.60 -14.65 8.28
CA LEU A 142 7.25 -14.93 8.77
C LEU A 142 6.43 -15.46 7.59
N PRO A 143 6.08 -16.76 7.57
CA PRO A 143 5.14 -17.29 6.60
C PRO A 143 3.79 -16.64 6.88
N PHE A 144 3.47 -15.53 6.20
CA PHE A 144 2.10 -15.05 5.96
C PHE A 144 1.07 -15.16 7.10
N ASP A 145 1.45 -15.08 8.38
CA ASP A 145 0.50 -14.98 9.50
C ASP A 145 0.03 -13.53 9.63
N ILE A 146 -0.64 -13.06 8.59
CA ILE A 146 -1.67 -12.04 8.73
C ILE A 146 -2.98 -12.81 8.95
N GLU A 147 -3.12 -13.50 10.08
CA GLU A 147 -4.41 -13.79 10.71
C GLU A 147 -4.24 -14.45 12.10
N PRO A 148 -4.22 -13.64 13.16
CA PRO A 148 -4.96 -14.03 14.37
C PRO A 148 -5.98 -12.94 14.79
N ARG A 149 -6.15 -11.89 13.97
CA ARG A 149 -6.99 -10.74 14.31
C ARG A 149 -8.45 -10.88 13.85
N PHE A 150 -8.75 -11.71 12.84
CA PHE A 150 -10.13 -11.94 12.39
C PHE A 150 -10.88 -12.99 13.22
N ASP A 151 -10.21 -14.03 13.72
CA ASP A 151 -10.85 -15.04 14.57
C ASP A 151 -11.39 -14.47 15.88
N ASN A 152 -10.67 -13.48 16.44
CA ASN A 152 -11.11 -12.76 17.65
C ASN A 152 -12.35 -11.88 17.45
N ILE A 153 -12.71 -11.55 16.21
CA ILE A 153 -13.92 -10.78 15.89
C ILE A 153 -15.13 -11.71 15.73
N LEU A 154 -14.93 -12.93 15.22
CA LEU A 154 -15.99 -13.94 15.10
C LEU A 154 -16.32 -14.59 16.45
N ALA A 155 -15.33 -14.78 17.33
CA ALA A 155 -15.55 -15.34 18.67
C ALA A 155 -16.37 -14.41 19.60
N LYS A 156 -16.36 -13.09 19.36
CA LYS A 156 -17.11 -12.10 20.17
C LYS A 156 -18.56 -11.89 19.73
N LYS A 157 -19.05 -12.64 18.73
CA LYS A 157 -20.40 -12.48 18.17
C LYS A 157 -21.29 -13.72 18.30
N GLN A 158 -21.01 -14.61 19.25
CA GLN A 158 -22.02 -15.58 19.67
C GLN A 158 -23.01 -14.90 20.63
N PRO A 159 -24.32 -14.88 20.32
CA PRO A 159 -25.32 -14.29 21.20
C PRO A 159 -25.42 -15.09 22.50
N GLN A 160 -25.32 -14.38 23.62
CA GLN A 160 -25.76 -14.88 24.93
C GLN A 160 -27.26 -15.18 24.82
N VAL A 161 -27.62 -16.44 24.60
CA VAL A 161 -29.00 -16.90 24.78
C VAL A 161 -29.21 -17.00 26.29
N SER A 162 -29.87 -15.99 26.85
CA SER A 162 -30.42 -16.06 28.21
C SER A 162 -31.45 -17.18 28.27
N HIS A 163 -31.21 -18.13 29.18
CA HIS A 163 -32.23 -18.99 29.76
C HIS A 163 -32.42 -18.61 31.22
#